data_AF-A0A848V245-F1
#
_entry.id   AF-A0A848V245-F1
#
_cell.length_a   1.000
_cell.length_b   1.000
_cell.length_c   1.000
_cell.angle_alpha   90.00
_cell.angle_beta   90.00
_cell.angle_gamma   90.00
#
_symmetry.space_group_name_H-M   'P 1'
#
loop_
_entity.id
_entity.type
_entity.pdbx_description
1 polymer ?
#
loop_
_entity_poly.entity_id
_entity_poly.type
_entity_poly.pdbx_seq_one_letter_code
_entity_poly.pdbx_strand_id
1 'polypeptide(L)'
;YQTMKQGDWHEGDIIKKDGKQMRSVWSIPLTKKSEKRHGKHPTQKPEALLERIILAASNPGDTVLDPFCGSGTTGVAALRHGRNFIGIDMDRDFLEGIAWPRLEDELRTDKPESGDKSSQNAADKLIEALRLEVEAAKSANS
;
A
#
# COMPACT_ATOMS: atom_id res chain seq x y z
N TYR A 1 15.46 -1.18 -11.63
CA TYR A 1 16.15 -2.42 -12.11
C TYR A 1 17.09 -3.03 -11.07
N GLN A 2 18.02 -2.29 -10.45
CA GLN A 2 18.96 -2.86 -9.48
C GLN A 2 18.27 -3.53 -8.28
N THR A 3 17.22 -2.90 -7.73
CA THR A 3 16.38 -3.45 -6.66
C THR A 3 15.85 -4.86 -6.98
N MET A 4 15.45 -5.12 -8.24
CA MET A 4 14.94 -6.43 -8.64
C MET A 4 16.02 -7.51 -8.72
N LYS A 5 17.27 -7.09 -8.97
CA LYS A 5 18.42 -7.99 -9.10
C LYS A 5 19.07 -8.29 -7.75
N GLN A 6 19.21 -7.24 -6.93
CA GLN A 6 20.01 -7.24 -5.69
C GLN A 6 19.16 -7.22 -4.41
N GLY A 7 17.87 -6.88 -4.50
CA GLY A 7 16.98 -6.86 -3.34
C GLY A 7 16.85 -8.23 -2.70
N ASP A 8 16.61 -8.21 -1.40
CA ASP A 8 16.24 -9.41 -0.65
C ASP A 8 14.75 -9.72 -0.93
N TRP A 9 14.53 -10.80 -1.68
CA TRP A 9 13.20 -11.30 -2.00
C TRP A 9 12.95 -12.66 -1.32
N HIS A 10 13.86 -13.07 -0.41
CA HIS A 10 13.93 -14.41 0.16
C HIS A 10 12.90 -14.67 1.24
N GLU A 11 12.21 -13.63 1.71
CA GLU A 11 11.02 -13.80 2.54
C GLU A 11 9.83 -14.29 1.68
N GLY A 12 9.96 -15.49 1.12
CA GLY A 12 8.88 -16.21 0.42
C GLY A 12 9.24 -16.77 -0.95
N ASP A 13 10.25 -16.22 -1.64
CA ASP A 13 10.59 -16.64 -3.01
C ASP A 13 11.80 -17.56 -3.11
N ILE A 14 11.59 -18.83 -2.70
CA ILE A 14 12.61 -19.89 -2.68
C ILE A 14 13.28 -20.16 -4.04
N ILE A 15 12.67 -19.69 -5.12
CA ILE A 15 13.16 -19.96 -6.47
C ILE A 15 14.02 -18.79 -6.99
N LYS A 16 13.97 -17.58 -6.40
CA LYS A 16 14.79 -16.42 -6.81
C LYS A 16 16.25 -16.61 -6.38
N LYS A 17 17.19 -16.44 -7.32
CA LYS A 17 18.64 -16.51 -7.07
C LYS A 17 19.26 -15.12 -6.91
N ASP A 18 20.24 -14.98 -6.03
CA ASP A 18 20.96 -13.73 -5.77
C ASP A 18 21.76 -13.23 -6.97
N GLY A 19 21.74 -11.91 -7.16
CA GLY A 19 22.45 -11.24 -8.25
C GLY A 19 21.97 -11.62 -9.65
N LYS A 20 20.89 -12.40 -9.78
CA LYS A 20 20.28 -12.79 -11.07
C LYS A 20 19.01 -11.99 -11.32
N GLN A 21 18.68 -11.86 -12.61
CA GLN A 21 17.47 -11.19 -13.07
C GLN A 21 16.22 -11.89 -12.50
N MET A 22 15.19 -11.10 -12.20
CA MET A 22 13.88 -11.60 -11.79
C MET A 22 13.26 -12.43 -12.93
N ARG A 23 12.64 -13.56 -12.60
CA ARG A 23 12.00 -14.45 -13.58
C ARG A 23 10.52 -14.09 -13.75
N SER A 24 9.85 -14.75 -14.68
CA SER A 24 8.40 -14.64 -14.89
C SER A 24 7.56 -15.49 -13.91
N VAL A 25 8.18 -16.43 -13.18
CA VAL A 25 7.52 -17.23 -12.15
C VAL A 25 8.08 -16.84 -10.79
N TRP A 26 7.17 -16.51 -9.86
CA TRP A 26 7.46 -16.06 -8.51
C TRP A 26 6.85 -17.02 -7.50
N SER A 27 7.63 -17.48 -6.53
CA SER A 27 7.09 -18.15 -5.35
C SER A 27 6.73 -17.08 -4.33
N ILE A 28 5.45 -16.83 -4.10
CA ILE A 28 4.99 -15.86 -3.10
C ILE A 28 3.93 -16.56 -2.24
N PRO A 29 4.11 -16.63 -0.90
CA PRO A 29 3.13 -17.22 -0.01
C PRO A 29 1.78 -16.50 -0.07
N LEU A 30 0.74 -17.17 0.42
CA LEU A 30 -0.57 -16.56 0.62
C LEU A 30 -0.52 -15.45 1.67
N THR A 31 -1.49 -14.55 1.59
CA THR A 31 -1.68 -13.39 2.47
C THR A 31 -1.61 -13.82 3.95
N LYS A 32 -0.62 -13.29 4.68
CA LYS A 32 -0.41 -13.63 6.10
C LYS A 32 -1.58 -13.12 6.95
N LYS A 33 -1.82 -13.75 8.12
CA LYS A 33 -2.85 -13.27 9.07
C LYS A 33 -2.57 -11.84 9.55
N SER A 34 -1.29 -11.47 9.68
CA SER A 34 -0.83 -10.13 10.05
C SER A 34 -1.17 -9.05 9.03
N GLU A 35 -1.47 -9.40 7.78
CA GLU A 35 -1.90 -8.43 6.75
C GLU A 35 -3.42 -8.13 6.83
N LYS A 36 -4.18 -8.90 7.62
CA LYS A 36 -5.65 -8.83 7.74
C LYS A 36 -6.10 -8.11 9.02
N ARG A 37 -5.35 -7.09 9.44
CA ARG A 37 -5.52 -6.39 10.74
C ARG A 37 -6.85 -5.66 10.88
N HIS A 38 -7.37 -5.13 9.78
CA HIS A 38 -8.60 -4.32 9.74
C HIS A 38 -9.80 -5.07 9.16
N GLY A 39 -9.76 -6.40 9.18
CA GLY A 39 -10.84 -7.24 8.64
C GLY A 39 -10.38 -8.13 7.50
N LYS A 40 -11.33 -8.91 6.97
CA LYS A 40 -11.05 -9.95 5.98
C LYS A 40 -11.74 -9.63 4.66
N HIS A 41 -10.96 -9.21 3.66
CA HIS A 41 -11.41 -9.22 2.27
C HIS A 41 -11.25 -10.64 1.69
N PRO A 42 -12.25 -11.20 0.99
CA PRO A 42 -12.23 -12.59 0.51
C PRO A 42 -11.01 -12.94 -0.35
N THR A 43 -10.54 -11.99 -1.16
CA THR A 43 -9.49 -12.19 -2.17
C THR A 43 -8.28 -11.26 -1.99
N GLN A 44 -8.06 -10.76 -0.76
CA GLN A 44 -6.90 -9.91 -0.44
C GLN A 44 -5.60 -10.52 -0.95
N LYS A 45 -4.87 -9.75 -1.75
CA LYS A 45 -3.56 -10.16 -2.28
C LYS A 45 -2.46 -9.99 -1.22
N PRO A 46 -1.41 -10.83 -1.24
CA PRO A 46 -0.27 -10.67 -0.34
C PRO A 46 0.49 -9.37 -0.65
N GLU A 47 0.90 -8.63 0.38
CA GLU A 47 1.67 -7.39 0.22
C GLU A 47 2.96 -7.59 -0.60
N ALA A 48 3.69 -8.68 -0.37
CA ALA A 48 4.93 -9.00 -1.08
C ALA A 48 4.77 -9.12 -2.62
N LEU A 49 3.58 -9.50 -3.09
CA LEU A 49 3.28 -9.52 -4.53
C LEU A 49 3.22 -8.09 -5.10
N LEU A 50 2.51 -7.20 -4.42
CA LEU A 50 2.27 -5.84 -4.89
C LEU A 50 3.52 -4.98 -4.72
N GLU A 51 4.26 -5.13 -3.63
CA GLU A 51 5.57 -4.48 -3.44
C GLU A 51 6.52 -4.79 -4.59
N ARG A 52 6.60 -6.07 -4.98
CA ARG A 52 7.44 -6.48 -6.11
C ARG A 52 7.02 -5.83 -7.42
N ILE A 53 5.72 -5.77 -7.71
CA ILE A 53 5.20 -5.14 -8.93
C ILE A 53 5.51 -3.64 -8.92
N ILE A 54 5.25 -2.96 -7.81
CA ILE A 54 5.45 -1.51 -7.66
C ILE A 54 6.93 -1.15 -7.81
N LEU A 55 7.83 -1.87 -7.14
CA LEU A 55 9.28 -1.63 -7.23
C LEU A 55 9.85 -1.94 -8.63
N ALA A 56 9.21 -2.84 -9.38
CA ALA A 56 9.61 -3.16 -10.74
C ALA A 56 9.11 -2.13 -11.78
N ALA A 57 7.94 -1.53 -11.54
CA ALA A 57 7.19 -0.76 -12.54
C ALA A 57 7.07 0.74 -12.25
N SER A 58 7.57 1.23 -11.11
CA SER A 58 7.48 2.64 -10.72
C SER A 58 8.71 3.12 -9.94
N ASN A 59 8.91 4.43 -9.91
CA ASN A 59 9.88 5.12 -9.08
C ASN A 59 9.20 5.82 -7.88
N PRO A 60 9.94 6.13 -6.81
CA PRO A 60 9.43 7.03 -5.76
C PRO A 60 8.87 8.33 -6.36
N GLY A 61 7.75 8.80 -5.82
CA GLY A 61 7.01 9.98 -6.31
C GLY A 61 6.02 9.70 -7.45
N ASP A 62 6.11 8.56 -8.14
CA ASP A 62 5.13 8.18 -9.15
C ASP A 62 3.76 7.92 -8.52
N THR A 63 2.70 8.03 -9.33
CA THR A 63 1.32 7.73 -8.90
C THR A 63 0.92 6.32 -9.36
N VAL A 64 0.45 5.50 -8.42
CA VAL A 64 -0.08 4.16 -8.67
C VAL A 64 -1.60 4.20 -8.62
N LEU A 65 -2.25 3.79 -9.71
CA LEU A 65 -3.70 3.65 -9.81
C LEU A 65 -4.11 2.18 -9.67
N ASP A 66 -5.06 1.89 -8.78
CA ASP A 66 -5.74 0.60 -8.70
C ASP A 66 -7.27 0.78 -8.79
N PRO A 67 -7.89 0.44 -9.94
CA PRO A 67 -9.33 0.60 -10.13
C PRO A 67 -10.17 -0.50 -9.44
N PHE A 68 -9.54 -1.47 -8.76
CA PHE A 68 -10.18 -2.56 -8.04
C PHE A 68 -9.49 -2.78 -6.69
N CYS A 69 -9.41 -1.68 -5.92
CA CYS A 69 -8.57 -1.54 -4.74
C CYS A 69 -8.86 -2.59 -3.65
N GLY A 70 -10.12 -3.00 -3.49
CA GLY A 70 -10.60 -3.96 -2.50
C GLY A 70 -10.05 -3.64 -1.11
N SER A 71 -9.16 -4.50 -0.62
CA SER A 71 -8.50 -4.34 0.68
C SER A 71 -7.40 -3.27 0.74
N GLY A 72 -7.07 -2.58 -0.34
CA GLY A 72 -6.03 -1.54 -0.35
C GLY A 72 -4.58 -2.03 -0.40
N THR A 73 -4.33 -3.30 -0.75
CA THR A 73 -2.95 -3.85 -0.74
C THR A 73 -2.01 -3.10 -1.68
N THR A 74 -2.49 -2.67 -2.85
CA THR A 74 -1.68 -1.87 -3.79
C THR A 74 -1.27 -0.54 -3.16
N GLY A 75 -2.18 0.13 -2.47
CA GLY A 75 -1.90 1.39 -1.80
C GLY A 75 -0.94 1.24 -0.63
N VAL A 76 -1.07 0.17 0.16
CA VAL A 76 -0.12 -0.14 1.23
C VAL A 76 1.30 -0.24 0.69
N ALA A 77 1.51 -1.04 -0.36
CA ALA A 77 2.81 -1.20 -0.99
C ALA A 77 3.32 0.08 -1.67
N ALA A 78 2.42 0.89 -2.26
CA ALA A 78 2.78 2.14 -2.92
C ALA A 78 3.29 3.16 -1.89
N LEU A 79 2.50 3.42 -0.83
CA LEU A 79 2.82 4.38 0.22
C LEU A 79 4.10 4.00 0.96
N ARG A 80 4.27 2.73 1.33
CA ARG A 80 5.47 2.22 2.02
C ARG A 80 6.76 2.48 1.25
N HIS A 81 6.67 2.59 -0.07
CA HIS A 81 7.80 2.86 -0.93
C HIS A 81 7.82 4.30 -1.46
N GLY A 82 7.04 5.22 -0.87
CA GLY A 82 7.06 6.63 -1.23
C GLY A 82 6.46 6.92 -2.61
N ARG A 83 5.45 6.17 -3.03
CA ARG A 83 4.62 6.47 -4.21
C ARG A 83 3.29 7.09 -3.76
N ASN A 84 2.71 7.91 -4.62
CA ASN A 84 1.33 8.33 -4.47
C ASN A 84 0.39 7.19 -4.87
N PHE A 85 -0.82 7.16 -4.30
CA PHE A 85 -1.78 6.10 -4.58
C PHE A 85 -3.19 6.66 -4.82
N ILE A 86 -3.86 6.13 -5.83
CA ILE A 86 -5.28 6.34 -6.10
C ILE A 86 -5.94 4.96 -6.18
N GLY A 87 -6.86 4.69 -5.25
CA GLY A 87 -7.63 3.44 -5.20
C GLY A 87 -9.11 3.70 -5.45
N ILE A 88 -9.71 2.92 -6.34
CA ILE A 88 -11.15 2.95 -6.61
C ILE A 88 -11.69 1.54 -6.34
N ASP A 89 -12.85 1.46 -5.69
CA ASP A 89 -13.63 0.23 -5.60
C ASP A 89 -15.12 0.57 -5.54
N MET A 90 -15.96 -0.37 -5.94
CA MET A 90 -17.42 -0.21 -5.88
C MET A 90 -17.97 -0.53 -4.49
N ASP A 91 -17.26 -1.36 -3.72
CA ASP A 91 -17.68 -1.77 -2.39
C ASP A 91 -17.17 -0.78 -1.33
N ARG A 92 -18.12 0.01 -0.82
CA ARG A 92 -17.85 1.03 0.19
C ARG A 92 -17.37 0.43 1.52
N ASP A 93 -17.86 -0.75 1.90
CA ASP A 93 -17.47 -1.40 3.15
C ASP A 93 -16.03 -1.90 3.08
N PHE A 94 -15.57 -2.34 1.91
CA PHE A 94 -14.15 -2.67 1.71
C PHE A 94 -13.26 -1.42 1.75
N LEU A 95 -13.67 -0.33 1.13
CA LEU A 95 -12.91 0.92 1.16
C LEU A 95 -12.80 1.47 2.58
N GLU A 96 -13.91 1.63 3.29
CA GLU A 96 -13.96 2.28 4.60
C GLU A 96 -13.54 1.35 5.74
N GLY A 97 -13.97 0.09 5.70
CA GLY A 97 -13.73 -0.87 6.77
C GLY A 97 -12.36 -1.50 6.72
N ILE A 98 -11.74 -1.63 5.53
CA ILE A 98 -10.50 -2.39 5.36
C ILE A 98 -9.40 -1.55 4.72
N ALA A 99 -9.63 -0.95 3.55
CA ALA A 99 -8.58 -0.29 2.79
C ALA A 99 -8.08 0.98 3.51
N TRP A 100 -8.98 1.89 3.85
CA TRP A 100 -8.64 3.18 4.46
C TRP A 100 -7.85 3.03 5.78
N PRO A 101 -8.27 2.20 6.75
CA PRO A 101 -7.48 1.97 7.96
C PRO A 101 -6.07 1.44 7.69
N ARG A 102 -5.90 0.55 6.68
CA ARG A 102 -4.57 0.06 6.28
C ARG A 102 -3.71 1.17 5.68
N LEU A 103 -4.28 2.05 4.85
CA LEU A 103 -3.54 3.18 4.27
C LEU A 103 -3.17 4.22 5.33
N GLU A 104 -4.07 4.47 6.28
CA GLU A 104 -3.83 5.38 7.39
C GLU A 104 -2.66 4.91 8.28
N ASP A 105 -2.54 3.59 8.51
CA ASP A 105 -1.39 3.02 9.23
C ASP A 105 -0.07 3.34 8.51
N GLU A 106 0.01 3.17 7.19
CA GLU A 106 1.23 3.46 6.43
C GLU A 106 1.57 4.97 6.48
N LEU A 107 0.57 5.85 6.32
CA LEU A 107 0.77 7.31 6.42
C LEU A 107 1.26 7.75 7.80
N ARG A 108 0.88 7.04 8.87
CA ARG A 108 1.36 7.32 10.23
C ARG A 108 2.79 6.84 10.49
N THR A 109 3.27 5.84 9.75
CA THR A 109 4.62 5.31 9.91
C THR A 109 5.71 6.20 9.30
N ASP A 110 5.35 7.12 8.40
CA ASP A 110 6.26 8.04 7.71
C ASP A 110 6.74 9.22 8.59
N LYS A 111 6.65 9.08 9.92
CA LYS A 111 7.21 10.09 10.84
C LYS A 111 8.74 10.03 10.76
N PRO A 112 9.43 11.15 10.45
CA PRO A 112 10.87 11.20 10.67
C PRO A 112 11.15 10.98 12.16
N GLU A 113 12.21 10.24 12.48
CA GLU A 113 12.69 10.04 13.87
C GLU A 113 13.08 11.35 14.58
N SER A 114 12.99 12.51 13.91
CA SER A 114 13.11 13.80 14.56
C SER A 114 11.80 14.17 15.27
N GLY A 115 11.86 14.31 16.60
CA GLY A 115 10.77 14.78 17.46
C GLY A 115 10.35 16.24 17.24
N ASP A 116 10.30 16.70 15.99
CA ASP A 116 9.76 18.00 15.62
C ASP A 116 8.22 17.92 15.53
N LYS A 117 7.57 18.44 16.58
CA LYS A 117 6.11 18.52 16.70
C LYS A 117 5.46 19.35 15.59
N SER A 118 6.22 20.15 14.82
CA SER A 118 5.69 20.98 13.73
C SER A 118 5.28 20.15 12.50
N SER A 119 6.08 19.14 12.11
CA SER A 119 5.80 18.21 11.01
C SER A 119 4.63 17.27 11.34
N GLN A 120 4.50 16.89 12.61
CA GLN A 120 3.38 16.09 13.10
C GLN A 120 2.03 16.75 12.83
N ASN A 121 1.96 18.07 13.03
CA ASN A 121 0.77 18.88 12.82
C ASN A 121 0.36 18.98 11.33
N ALA A 122 1.33 18.94 10.41
CA ALA A 122 1.04 19.00 8.97
C ALA A 122 0.43 17.69 8.44
N ALA A 123 0.97 16.54 8.86
CA ALA A 123 0.43 15.22 8.50
C ALA A 123 -0.98 15.03 9.06
N ASP A 124 -1.19 15.39 10.34
CA ASP A 124 -2.51 15.30 10.98
C ASP A 124 -3.54 16.20 10.27
N LYS A 125 -3.15 17.41 9.84
CA LYS A 125 -3.99 18.30 9.03
C LYS A 125 -4.32 17.74 7.66
N LEU A 126 -3.37 17.10 6.98
CA LEU A 126 -3.61 16.48 5.68
C LEU A 126 -4.58 15.30 5.80
N ILE A 127 -4.39 14.45 6.82
CA ILE A 127 -5.30 13.34 7.11
C ILE A 127 -6.71 13.88 7.38
N GLU A 128 -6.84 14.94 8.18
CA GLU A 128 -8.13 15.54 8.47
C GLU A 128 -8.77 16.19 7.25
N ALA A 129 -7.99 16.86 6.40
CA ALA A 129 -8.48 17.42 5.14
C ALA A 129 -9.00 16.32 4.19
N LEU A 130 -8.25 15.23 4.04
CA LEU A 130 -8.66 14.07 3.25
C LEU A 130 -9.94 13.43 3.81
N ARG A 131 -10.07 13.32 5.13
CA ARG A 131 -11.29 12.84 5.78
C ARG A 131 -12.49 13.72 5.44
N LEU A 132 -12.34 15.05 5.52
CA LEU A 132 -13.41 15.98 5.19
C LEU A 132 -13.82 15.92 3.72
N GLU A 133 -12.86 15.77 2.80
CA GLU A 133 -13.15 15.57 1.37
C GLU A 133 -13.90 14.26 1.12
N VAL A 134 -13.51 13.19 1.79
CA VAL A 134 -14.20 11.89 1.74
C VAL A 134 -15.63 12.02 2.28
N GLU A 135 -15.86 12.71 3.40
CA GLU A 135 -17.20 12.95 3.95
C GLU A 135 -18.08 13.84 3.05
N ALA A 136 -17.49 14.86 2.41
CA ALA A 136 -18.18 15.68 1.44
C ALA A 136 -18.62 14.87 0.20
N ALA A 137 -17.74 14.01 -0.31
CA ALA A 137 -18.05 13.12 -1.43
C ALA A 137 -19.17 12.12 -1.09
N LYS A 138 -19.22 11.61 0.16
CA LYS A 138 -20.32 10.75 0.64
C LYS A 138 -21.66 11.47 0.59
N SER A 139 -21.69 12.73 1.02
CA SER A 139 -22.92 13.55 1.09
C SER A 139 -23.45 13.96 -0.30
N ALA A 140 -22.59 13.97 -1.32
CA ALA A 140 -22.98 14.33 -2.70
C ALA A 140 -23.59 13.15 -3.49
N ASN A 141 -23.37 11.91 -3.04
CA ASN A 141 -23.82 10.68 -3.70
C ASN A 141 -24.98 9.96 -2.96
N SER A 142 -25.50 10.56 -1.88
CA SER A 142 -26.71 10.14 -1.15
C SER A 142 -27.93 10.93 -1.59
#